data_AF-A0A7S1M4Z4-F1
#
_entry.id   AF-A0A7S1M4Z4-F1
#
_cell.length_a   1.000
_cell.length_b   1.000
_cell.length_c   1.000
_cell.angle_alpha   90.00
_cell.angle_beta   90.00
_cell.angle_gamma   90.00
#
_symmetry.space_group_name_H-M   'P 1'
#
loop_
_entity.id
_entity.type
_entity.pdbx_description
1 polymer ?
#
loop_
_entity_poly.entity_id
_entity_poly.type
_entity_poly.pdbx_seq_one_letter_code
_entity_poly.pdbx_strand_id
1 'polypeptide(L)'
;STSASFEPVCGPIVDDNVAKAVCRSLQYPAGRGRIALGRAPSTTPVTWSATSFQCTGPNLADCVISSTAQRAAQCSRYDTVTVDCRDLTQMQARISGGGTRGLAQVRFDATQPWGTVCSEGFDDNAARTTCALAGHSPTRGFALNWWGGGTGPIYLSSVLCGPDDTSLPQCSFIG
;
A
#
# COMPACT_ATOMS: atom_id res chain seq x y z
N SER A 1 -4.72 -29.99 -19.69
CA SER A 1 -3.87 -28.83 -19.41
C SER A 1 -4.73 -27.57 -19.41
N THR A 2 -5.37 -27.26 -18.29
CA THR A 2 -6.09 -26.00 -18.13
C THR A 2 -5.08 -24.91 -17.79
N SER A 3 -4.83 -24.00 -18.73
CA SER A 3 -4.13 -22.76 -18.46
C SER A 3 -4.95 -21.98 -17.44
N ALA A 4 -4.52 -21.97 -16.17
CA ALA A 4 -5.10 -21.08 -15.18
C ALA A 4 -4.67 -19.65 -15.55
N SER A 5 -5.62 -18.86 -16.06
CA SER A 5 -5.42 -17.42 -16.25
C SER A 5 -5.51 -16.71 -14.90
N PHE A 6 -4.52 -15.90 -14.57
CA PHE A 6 -4.57 -15.03 -13.40
C PHE A 6 -5.50 -13.86 -13.68
N GLU A 7 -6.63 -13.82 -12.98
CA GLU A 7 -7.61 -12.74 -13.04
C GLU A 7 -7.56 -11.92 -11.75
N PRO A 8 -7.66 -10.57 -11.81
CA PRO A 8 -7.60 -9.73 -10.64
C PRO A 8 -8.85 -9.86 -9.76
N VAL A 9 -8.66 -9.61 -8.47
CA VAL A 9 -9.72 -9.58 -7.46
C VAL A 9 -10.17 -8.13 -7.24
N CYS A 10 -11.47 -7.92 -7.10
CA CYS A 10 -12.02 -6.61 -6.79
C CYS A 10 -11.50 -6.13 -5.42
N GLY A 11 -11.15 -4.86 -5.31
CA GLY A 11 -10.43 -4.29 -4.17
C GLY A 11 -11.30 -3.95 -2.96
N PRO A 12 -12.51 -3.39 -3.12
CA PRO A 12 -13.44 -3.09 -2.02
C PRO A 12 -13.85 -4.28 -1.15
N ILE A 13 -13.44 -5.50 -1.48
CA ILE A 13 -13.79 -6.74 -0.79
C ILE A 13 -12.60 -7.42 -0.12
N VAL A 14 -11.38 -6.89 -0.26
CA VAL A 14 -10.19 -7.40 0.42
C VAL A 14 -10.01 -6.59 1.69
N ASP A 15 -9.89 -7.27 2.83
CA ASP A 15 -9.57 -6.70 4.14
C ASP A 15 -8.14 -7.11 4.59
N ASP A 16 -7.69 -6.61 5.74
CA ASP A 16 -6.39 -6.97 6.30
C ASP A 16 -6.25 -8.47 6.62
N ASN A 17 -7.34 -9.19 6.88
CA ASN A 17 -7.28 -10.63 7.14
C ASN A 17 -7.00 -11.39 5.86
N VAL A 18 -7.60 -10.98 4.74
CA VAL A 18 -7.29 -11.49 3.40
C VAL A 18 -5.82 -11.22 3.07
N ALA A 19 -5.35 -9.99 3.25
CA ALA A 19 -3.96 -9.62 2.98
C ALA A 19 -2.99 -10.46 3.83
N LYS A 20 -3.26 -10.67 5.12
CA LYS A 20 -2.48 -11.55 6.01
C LYS A 20 -2.49 -13.00 5.54
N ALA A 21 -3.64 -13.52 5.10
CA ALA A 21 -3.78 -14.88 4.61
C ALA A 21 -2.95 -15.12 3.34
N VAL A 22 -2.99 -14.17 2.40
CA VAL A 22 -2.17 -14.19 1.18
C VAL A 22 -0.67 -14.14 1.52
N CYS A 23 -0.23 -13.22 2.37
CA CYS A 23 1.20 -13.13 2.71
C CYS A 23 1.71 -14.38 3.43
N ARG A 24 0.89 -14.95 4.31
CA ARG A 24 1.25 -16.17 5.04
C ARG A 24 1.39 -17.37 4.10
N SER A 25 0.54 -17.50 3.09
CA SER A 25 0.63 -18.60 2.11
C SER A 25 1.86 -18.49 1.21
N LEU A 26 2.30 -17.26 0.95
CA LEU A 26 3.56 -16.95 0.26
C LEU A 26 4.80 -17.06 1.16
N GLN A 27 4.66 -17.61 2.37
CA GLN A 27 5.73 -17.82 3.34
C GLN A 27 6.38 -16.54 3.87
N TYR A 28 5.72 -15.39 3.74
CA TYR A 28 6.14 -14.18 4.47
C TYR A 28 5.75 -14.31 5.96
N PRO A 29 6.60 -13.85 6.90
CA PRO A 29 6.33 -13.95 8.32
C PRO A 29 5.01 -13.24 8.71
N ALA A 30 4.30 -13.84 9.67
CA ALA A 30 2.89 -13.56 9.94
C ALA A 30 2.63 -12.11 10.45
N GLY A 31 1.57 -11.49 9.91
CA GLY A 31 0.90 -10.33 10.55
C GLY A 31 0.95 -9.00 9.81
N ARG A 32 1.59 -8.93 8.63
CA ARG A 32 1.89 -7.64 7.97
C ARG A 32 1.34 -7.46 6.57
N GLY A 33 0.57 -8.44 6.08
CA GLY A 33 -0.17 -8.27 4.84
C GLY A 33 -1.10 -7.07 4.96
N ARG A 34 -0.86 -6.04 4.16
CA ARG A 34 -1.70 -4.84 4.09
C ARG A 34 -2.27 -4.70 2.70
N ILE A 35 -3.46 -4.15 2.65
CA ILE A 35 -4.02 -3.64 1.40
C ILE A 35 -3.20 -2.44 0.98
N ALA A 36 -2.57 -2.57 -0.16
CA ALA A 36 -2.06 -1.45 -0.92
C ALA A 36 -3.06 -1.15 -2.04
N LEU A 37 -3.15 0.13 -2.42
CA LEU A 37 -3.97 0.51 -3.56
C LEU A 37 -3.42 -0.21 -4.81
N GLY A 38 -4.30 -0.65 -5.70
CA GLY A 38 -3.91 -1.30 -6.93
C GLY A 38 -4.46 -0.56 -8.13
N ARG A 39 -3.75 -0.63 -9.26
CA ARG A 39 -4.30 -0.29 -10.57
C ARG A 39 -4.21 -1.48 -11.49
N ALA A 40 -5.32 -1.85 -12.14
CA ALA A 40 -5.27 -2.90 -13.16
C ALA A 40 -4.30 -2.49 -14.28
N PRO A 41 -3.39 -3.38 -14.71
CA PRO A 41 -2.40 -3.07 -15.74
C PRO A 41 -3.00 -2.84 -17.13
N SER A 42 -4.29 -3.15 -17.35
CA SER A 42 -4.92 -3.13 -18.68
C SER A 42 -5.90 -1.96 -18.92
N THR A 43 -6.02 -1.59 -20.20
CA THR A 43 -7.10 -0.78 -20.80
C THR A 43 -8.25 -1.65 -21.34
N THR A 44 -8.13 -2.97 -21.29
CA THR A 44 -9.16 -3.94 -21.71
C THR A 44 -10.19 -4.21 -20.60
N PRO A 45 -11.39 -4.73 -20.94
CA PRO A 45 -12.35 -5.19 -19.94
C PRO A 45 -11.69 -6.21 -19.02
N VAL A 46 -11.77 -5.96 -17.72
CA VAL A 46 -11.26 -6.85 -16.68
C VAL A 46 -12.34 -7.87 -16.37
N THR A 47 -12.05 -9.15 -16.58
CA THR A 47 -12.88 -10.23 -16.00
C THR A 47 -12.46 -10.40 -14.55
N TRP A 48 -13.41 -10.25 -13.63
CA TRP A 48 -13.18 -10.36 -12.20
C TRP A 48 -13.46 -11.79 -11.74
N SER A 49 -12.45 -12.45 -11.18
CA SER A 49 -12.54 -13.84 -10.71
C SER A 49 -13.30 -14.00 -9.39
N ALA A 50 -13.31 -12.96 -8.56
CA ALA A 50 -13.93 -12.97 -7.24
C ALA A 50 -14.57 -11.64 -6.88
N THR A 51 -15.76 -11.72 -6.28
CA THR A 51 -16.56 -10.58 -5.81
C THR A 51 -16.82 -10.64 -4.30
N SER A 52 -16.31 -11.66 -3.63
CA SER A 52 -16.17 -11.75 -2.19
C SER A 52 -14.89 -12.52 -1.90
N PHE A 53 -14.07 -12.01 -0.98
CA PHE A 53 -12.92 -12.71 -0.42
C PHE A 53 -12.90 -12.36 1.06
N GLN A 54 -13.37 -13.28 1.91
CA GLN A 54 -13.44 -13.03 3.35
C GLN A 54 -12.70 -14.13 4.09
N CYS A 55 -11.85 -13.75 5.03
CA CYS A 55 -11.10 -14.67 5.87
C CYS A 55 -11.49 -14.46 7.34
N THR A 56 -11.84 -15.55 8.03
CA THR A 56 -12.10 -15.51 9.48
C THR A 56 -10.82 -15.63 10.31
N GLY A 57 -9.72 -16.03 9.67
CA GLY A 57 -8.40 -16.20 10.27
C GLY A 57 -7.27 -15.83 9.31
N PRO A 58 -6.01 -15.93 9.76
CA PRO A 58 -4.84 -15.51 8.99
C PRO A 58 -4.35 -16.56 7.99
N ASN A 59 -5.08 -17.66 7.75
CA ASN A 59 -4.68 -18.71 6.81
C ASN A 59 -5.65 -18.73 5.62
N LEU A 60 -5.14 -19.07 4.43
CA LEU A 60 -5.99 -19.20 3.24
C LEU A 60 -7.09 -20.27 3.40
N ALA A 61 -6.89 -21.27 4.25
CA ALA A 61 -7.91 -22.27 4.56
C ALA A 61 -9.12 -21.70 5.32
N ASP A 62 -8.94 -20.56 6.00
CA ASP A 62 -9.99 -19.85 6.74
C ASP A 62 -10.77 -18.87 5.85
N CYS A 63 -10.46 -18.86 4.54
CA CYS A 63 -11.01 -17.91 3.59
C CYS A 63 -12.07 -18.52 2.68
N VAL A 64 -13.13 -17.75 2.43
CA VAL A 64 -14.17 -18.07 1.46
C VAL A 64 -14.10 -17.08 0.32
N ILE A 65 -13.95 -17.60 -0.90
CA ILE A 65 -13.96 -16.84 -2.15
C ILE A 65 -15.28 -17.14 -2.87
N SER A 66 -16.02 -16.10 -3.27
CA SER A 66 -17.21 -16.26 -4.10
C SER A 66 -17.27 -15.21 -5.21
N SER A 67 -17.98 -15.52 -6.30
CA SER A 67 -18.14 -14.62 -7.44
C SER A 67 -19.62 -14.48 -7.82
N THR A 68 -20.03 -13.26 -8.13
CA THR A 68 -21.38 -12.94 -8.62
C THR A 68 -21.26 -11.92 -9.74
N ALA A 69 -21.74 -12.25 -10.93
CA ALA A 69 -21.59 -11.41 -12.13
C ALA A 69 -22.06 -9.95 -11.91
N GLN A 70 -23.08 -9.75 -11.06
CA GLN A 70 -23.60 -8.42 -10.70
C GLN A 70 -22.59 -7.55 -9.93
N ARG A 71 -21.81 -8.15 -9.02
CA ARG A 71 -20.79 -7.42 -8.24
C ARG A 71 -19.51 -7.21 -9.04
N ALA A 72 -19.18 -8.13 -9.95
CA ALA A 72 -18.06 -7.96 -10.88
C ALA A 72 -18.26 -6.74 -11.79
N ALA A 73 -19.51 -6.47 -12.19
CA ALA A 73 -19.88 -5.30 -12.98
C ALA A 73 -19.74 -3.95 -12.23
N GLN A 74 -19.62 -3.96 -10.89
CA GLN A 74 -19.45 -2.75 -10.09
C GLN A 74 -17.98 -2.35 -9.92
N CYS A 75 -17.05 -3.24 -10.27
CA CYS A 75 -15.62 -3.02 -10.11
C CYS A 75 -15.05 -2.37 -11.38
N SER A 76 -14.55 -1.16 -11.22
CA SER A 76 -13.80 -0.42 -12.23
C SER A 76 -12.34 -0.87 -12.26
N ARG A 77 -11.59 -0.45 -13.27
CA ARG A 77 -10.14 -0.71 -13.36
C ARG A 77 -9.32 -0.14 -12.18
N TYR A 78 -9.90 0.75 -11.39
CA TYR A 78 -9.28 1.34 -10.20
C TYR A 78 -9.60 0.56 -8.92
N ASP A 79 -10.51 -0.41 -9.00
CA ASP A 79 -10.89 -1.28 -7.89
C ASP A 79 -10.01 -2.54 -7.87
N THR A 80 -8.74 -2.46 -8.26
CA THR A 80 -7.81 -3.56 -8.00
C THR A 80 -7.11 -3.34 -6.68
N VAL A 81 -6.75 -4.43 -6.03
CA VAL A 81 -6.00 -4.42 -4.79
C VAL A 81 -4.62 -5.02 -4.99
N THR A 82 -3.64 -4.45 -4.32
CA THR A 82 -2.33 -5.09 -4.14
C THR A 82 -2.16 -5.45 -2.67
N VAL A 83 -1.34 -6.46 -2.41
CA VAL A 83 -1.03 -6.90 -1.05
C VAL A 83 0.46 -6.64 -0.81
N ASP A 84 0.78 -5.83 0.19
CA ASP A 84 2.16 -5.63 0.63
C ASP A 84 2.48 -6.60 1.76
N CYS A 85 3.42 -7.52 1.52
CA CYS A 85 3.89 -8.51 2.50
C CYS A 85 5.19 -8.11 3.20
N ARG A 86 5.72 -6.90 2.94
CA ARG A 86 6.98 -6.45 3.51
C ARG A 86 6.86 -6.21 5.01
N ASP A 87 7.98 -6.40 5.69
CA ASP A 87 8.14 -5.96 7.05
C ASP A 87 8.42 -4.45 7.10
N LEU A 88 7.38 -3.66 7.39
CA LEU A 88 7.52 -2.22 7.55
C LEU A 88 8.01 -1.79 8.96
N THR A 89 8.29 -2.72 9.87
CA THR A 89 8.80 -2.35 11.22
C THR A 89 10.23 -1.81 11.18
N GLN A 90 10.98 -2.15 10.13
CA GLN A 90 12.33 -1.62 9.89
C GLN A 90 12.33 -0.42 8.94
N MET A 91 11.14 0.02 8.51
CA MET A 91 10.98 1.15 7.62
C MET A 91 11.53 2.41 8.28
N GLN A 92 12.27 3.19 7.50
CA GLN A 92 12.88 4.44 7.93
C GLN A 92 12.52 5.55 6.97
N ALA A 93 12.37 6.75 7.50
CA ALA A 93 12.19 7.97 6.72
C ALA A 93 13.31 8.98 7.03
N ARG A 94 13.62 9.83 6.07
CA ARG A 94 14.44 11.03 6.27
C ARG A 94 13.97 12.16 5.36
N ILE A 95 14.33 13.39 5.73
CA ILE A 95 14.07 14.60 4.95
C ILE A 95 15.39 15.13 4.40
N SER A 96 15.58 15.12 3.07
CA SER A 96 16.91 15.37 2.46
C SER A 96 17.28 16.85 2.29
N GLY A 97 16.42 17.79 2.64
CA GLY A 97 16.60 19.23 2.42
C GLY A 97 17.34 19.98 3.53
N GLY A 98 17.69 19.31 4.62
CA GLY A 98 18.28 19.91 5.82
C GLY A 98 17.23 20.52 6.76
N GLY A 99 17.39 20.29 8.06
CA GLY A 99 16.44 20.79 9.06
C GLY A 99 15.08 20.09 9.00
N THR A 100 13.99 20.85 8.87
CA THR A 100 12.60 20.36 8.96
C THR A 100 11.82 20.41 7.64
N ARG A 101 12.48 20.70 6.51
CA ARG A 101 11.86 20.79 5.17
C ARG A 101 12.76 20.14 4.13
N GLY A 102 12.17 19.45 3.15
CA GLY A 102 12.92 18.73 2.15
C GLY A 102 12.13 17.64 1.45
N LEU A 103 12.82 16.84 0.63
CA LEU A 103 12.22 15.67 0.01
C LEU A 103 12.06 14.56 1.04
N ALA A 104 10.85 13.98 1.08
CA ALA A 104 10.59 12.74 1.79
C ALA A 104 11.33 11.60 1.08
N GLN A 105 12.21 10.94 1.82
CA GLN A 105 12.87 9.72 1.38
C GLN A 105 12.61 8.60 2.38
N VAL A 106 12.43 7.39 1.86
CA VAL A 106 12.14 6.20 2.66
C VAL A 106 13.03 5.03 2.24
N ARG A 107 13.19 4.06 3.14
CA ARG A 107 13.73 2.73 2.85
C ARG A 107 13.05 1.71 3.75
N PHE A 108 12.87 0.48 3.28
CA PHE A 108 12.16 -0.55 4.03
C PHE A 108 13.03 -1.22 5.09
N ASP A 109 14.35 -1.22 4.91
CA ASP A 109 15.32 -1.68 5.89
C ASP A 109 16.67 -0.95 5.71
N ALA A 110 17.60 -1.18 6.63
CA ALA A 110 18.90 -0.49 6.63
C ALA A 110 19.82 -0.87 5.45
N THR A 111 19.56 -1.98 4.76
CA THR A 111 20.35 -2.49 3.63
C THR A 111 19.87 -1.94 2.29
N GLN A 112 18.62 -1.46 2.22
CA GLN A 112 18.07 -0.87 1.01
C GLN A 112 18.50 0.60 0.82
N PRO A 113 18.69 1.04 -0.44
CA PRO A 113 18.97 2.43 -0.73
C PRO A 113 17.77 3.31 -0.39
N TRP A 114 17.99 4.62 -0.33
CA TRP A 114 16.90 5.57 -0.14
C TRP A 114 16.14 5.79 -1.45
N GLY A 115 14.82 5.65 -1.40
CA GLY A 115 13.90 6.02 -2.48
C GLY A 115 13.08 7.26 -2.12
N THR A 116 12.45 7.86 -3.12
CA THR A 116 11.57 9.04 -2.99
C THR A 116 10.11 8.63 -2.82
N VAL A 117 9.30 9.58 -2.34
CA VAL A 117 7.83 9.45 -2.26
C VAL A 117 7.21 10.32 -3.34
N CYS A 118 6.30 9.75 -4.14
CA CYS A 118 5.53 10.48 -5.15
C CYS A 118 4.57 11.46 -4.47
N SER A 119 4.38 12.64 -5.07
CA SER A 119 3.46 13.65 -4.56
C SER A 119 1.98 13.29 -4.72
N GLU A 120 1.66 12.25 -5.49
CA GLU A 120 0.28 11.78 -5.66
C GLU A 120 -0.28 11.27 -4.32
N GLY A 121 -1.37 11.87 -3.85
CA GLY A 121 -2.00 11.55 -2.56
C GLY A 121 -1.26 12.07 -1.33
N PHE A 122 -0.01 12.51 -1.46
CA PHE A 122 0.83 12.93 -0.33
C PHE A 122 0.37 14.29 0.23
N ASP A 123 -0.49 14.25 1.25
CA ASP A 123 -1.08 15.40 1.93
C ASP A 123 -0.40 15.71 3.28
N ASP A 124 -0.98 16.64 4.06
CA ASP A 124 -0.44 17.04 5.36
C ASP A 124 -0.44 15.91 6.39
N ASN A 125 -1.38 14.95 6.30
CA ASN A 125 -1.37 13.76 7.16
C ASN A 125 -0.20 12.85 6.79
N ALA A 126 0.03 12.62 5.49
CA ALA A 126 1.18 11.87 5.01
C ALA A 126 2.51 12.55 5.36
N ALA A 127 2.58 13.88 5.26
CA ALA A 127 3.75 14.64 5.69
C ALA A 127 3.99 14.50 7.20
N ARG A 128 2.93 14.59 8.01
CA ARG A 128 3.00 14.45 9.48
C ARG A 128 3.53 13.08 9.89
N THR A 129 2.98 12.00 9.33
CA THR A 129 3.40 10.63 9.66
C THR A 129 4.80 10.31 9.14
N THR A 130 5.19 10.87 7.99
CA THR A 130 6.56 10.78 7.46
C THR A 130 7.57 11.51 8.34
N CYS A 131 7.25 12.73 8.77
CA CYS A 131 8.08 13.50 9.71
C CYS A 131 8.23 12.79 11.05
N ALA A 132 7.16 12.21 11.59
CA ALA A 132 7.19 11.41 12.80
C ALA A 132 8.16 10.22 12.66
N LEU A 133 8.08 9.47 11.55
CA LEU A 133 8.99 8.36 11.28
C LEU A 133 10.45 8.81 11.10
N ALA A 134 10.68 10.02 10.59
CA ALA A 134 12.00 10.62 10.46
C ALA A 134 12.58 11.18 11.78
N GLY A 135 11.85 11.05 12.90
CA GLY A 135 12.28 11.53 14.22
C GLY A 135 11.98 12.99 14.51
N HIS A 136 11.10 13.63 13.73
CA HIS A 136 10.60 14.98 13.99
C HIS A 136 9.29 14.95 14.80
N SER A 137 8.82 16.14 15.22
CA SER A 137 7.56 16.28 15.95
C SER A 137 6.38 15.69 15.16
N PRO A 138 5.58 14.79 15.74
CA PRO A 138 4.43 14.15 15.06
C PRO A 138 3.18 15.04 15.02
N THR A 139 3.27 16.29 15.52
CA THR A 139 2.10 17.16 15.70
C THR A 139 1.61 17.81 14.41
N ARG A 140 2.51 18.14 13.48
CA ARG A 140 2.20 18.78 12.20
C ARG A 140 3.19 18.38 11.12
N GLY A 141 2.70 18.22 9.90
CA GLY A 141 3.48 18.14 8.68
C GLY A 141 2.80 18.99 7.62
N PHE A 142 3.59 19.47 6.65
CA PHE A 142 3.08 20.25 5.53
C PHE A 142 3.57 19.61 4.25
N ALA A 143 2.64 19.16 3.40
CA ALA A 143 2.97 18.67 2.08
C ALA A 143 3.36 19.85 1.17
N LEU A 144 4.53 19.75 0.56
CA LEU A 144 5.04 20.72 -0.40
C LEU A 144 5.18 20.03 -1.76
N ASN A 145 4.48 20.54 -2.77
CA ASN A 145 4.49 19.99 -4.13
C ASN A 145 5.51 20.66 -5.07
N TRP A 146 6.35 21.57 -4.55
CA TRP A 146 7.23 22.43 -5.35
C TRP A 146 8.73 22.30 -5.03
N TRP A 147 9.12 21.39 -4.11
CA TRP A 147 10.54 21.22 -3.72
C TRP A 147 11.44 20.63 -4.84
N GLY A 148 10.86 20.35 -6.01
CA GLY A 148 11.54 19.72 -7.14
C GLY A 148 11.50 18.19 -7.06
N GLY A 149 11.80 17.54 -8.18
CA GLY A 149 11.88 16.08 -8.24
C GLY A 149 13.14 15.56 -7.52
N GLY A 150 12.98 14.51 -6.72
CA GLY A 150 14.13 13.78 -6.20
C GLY A 150 14.77 12.87 -7.25
N THR A 151 16.01 12.44 -7.00
CA THR A 151 16.70 11.43 -7.78
C THR A 151 16.57 10.05 -7.12
N GLY A 152 16.58 8.99 -7.93
CA GLY A 152 16.45 7.60 -7.46
C GLY A 152 15.05 7.00 -7.65
N PRO A 153 14.83 5.79 -7.13
CA PRO A 153 13.56 5.07 -7.29
C PRO A 153 12.44 5.75 -6.48
N ILE A 154 11.22 5.67 -7.00
CA ILE A 154 10.02 6.00 -6.21
C ILE A 154 9.63 4.73 -5.46
N TYR A 155 9.60 4.79 -4.13
CA TYR A 155 9.21 3.66 -3.28
C TYR A 155 7.78 3.72 -2.79
N LEU A 156 7.18 4.90 -2.74
CA LEU A 156 5.79 5.07 -2.33
C LEU A 156 5.08 6.04 -3.28
N SER A 157 3.84 5.74 -3.63
CA SER A 157 2.91 6.65 -4.32
C SER A 157 1.50 6.47 -3.78
N SER A 158 0.63 7.46 -4.03
CA SER A 158 -0.77 7.44 -3.56
C SER A 158 -0.86 7.18 -2.05
N VAL A 159 -0.03 7.89 -1.27
CA VAL A 159 0.06 7.72 0.19
C VAL A 159 -1.14 8.37 0.85
N LEU A 160 -2.01 7.57 1.46
CA LEU A 160 -3.23 8.01 2.14
C LEU A 160 -3.11 7.70 3.63
N CYS A 161 -2.95 8.76 4.43
CA CYS A 161 -2.92 8.68 5.88
C CYS A 161 -4.16 9.34 6.48
N GLY A 162 -4.78 8.68 7.46
CA GLY A 162 -5.84 9.26 8.27
C GLY A 162 -5.33 10.22 9.35
N PRO A 163 -6.23 10.93 10.03
CA PRO A 163 -5.89 11.78 11.16
C PRO A 163 -5.35 10.96 12.36
N ASP A 164 -5.81 9.71 12.50
CA ASP A 164 -5.44 8.82 13.61
C ASP A 164 -4.16 8.02 13.33
N ASP A 165 -3.65 8.04 12.09
CA ASP A 165 -2.38 7.40 11.78
C ASP A 165 -1.24 8.16 12.43
N THR A 166 -0.42 7.46 13.20
CA THR A 166 0.67 8.01 14.00
C THR A 166 2.03 7.87 13.33
N SER A 167 2.15 6.99 12.33
CA SER A 167 3.40 6.72 11.61
C SER A 167 3.12 6.25 10.17
N LEU A 168 4.07 6.52 9.26
CA LEU A 168 3.91 6.22 7.83
C LEU A 168 3.58 4.73 7.54
N PRO A 169 4.11 3.74 8.29
CA PRO A 169 3.74 2.33 8.08
C PRO A 169 2.27 2.00 8.37
N GLN A 170 1.51 2.89 9.03
CA GLN A 170 0.08 2.70 9.30
C GLN A 170 -0.80 3.11 8.11
N CYS A 171 -0.29 4.00 7.27
CA CYS A 171 -1.00 4.53 6.12
C CYS A 171 -1.15 3.50 4.99
N SER A 172 -2.10 3.74 4.10
CA SER A 172 -2.22 3.02 2.82
C SER A 172 -1.37 3.70 1.76
N PHE A 173 -0.68 2.93 0.93
CA PHE A 173 0.12 3.45 -0.19
C PHE A 173 0.33 2.38 -1.25
N ILE A 174 0.79 2.79 -2.43
CA ILE A 174 1.33 1.93 -3.49
C ILE A 174 2.85 1.96 -3.35
N GLY A 175 3.54 0.83 -3.49
CA GLY A 175 5.00 0.80 -3.43
C GLY A 175 5.64 -0.46 -3.95
#